data_AF-A0A2N2RBI4-F1
#
_entry.id   AF-A0A2N2RBI4-F1
#
_cell.length_a   1.000
_cell.length_b   1.000
_cell.length_c   1.000
_cell.angle_alpha   90.00
_cell.angle_beta   90.00
_cell.angle_gamma   90.00
#
_symmetry.space_group_name_H-M   'P 1'
#
loop_
_entity.id
_entity.type
_entity.pdbx_description
1 polymer ?
#
loop_
_entity_poly.entity_id
_entity_poly.type
_entity_poly.pdbx_seq_one_letter_code
_entity_poly.pdbx_strand_id
1 'polypeptide(L)' 'MKYCSAKEIDQLVKQLVHQGWSFRWGGKHGRLRSPAGKVTLSVPSTPSDRRAFLNFRRDIRHAVGL' A
#
# COMPACT_ATOMS: atom_id res chain seq x y z
N MET A 1 -13.73 0.07 3.29
CA MET A 1 -13.17 0.71 2.07
C MET A 1 -12.33 -0.31 1.31
N LYS A 2 -12.38 -0.30 -0.03
CA LYS A 2 -11.52 -1.13 -0.87
C LYS A 2 -10.37 -0.26 -1.39
N TYR A 3 -9.13 -0.72 -1.22
CA TYR A 3 -7.90 0.00 -1.58
C TYR A 3 -7.26 -0.56 -2.86
N CYS A 4 -7.44 -1.86 -3.11
CA CYS A 4 -6.89 -2.56 -4.28
C CYS A 4 -7.85 -3.67 -4.73
N SER A 5 -7.82 -4.05 -6.01
CA SER A 5 -8.58 -5.20 -6.52
C SER A 5 -7.92 -6.54 -6.20
N ALA A 6 -6.59 -6.56 -6.02
CA ALA A 6 -5.86 -7.75 -5.56
C ALA A 6 -6.09 -7.92 -4.05
N LYS A 7 -6.61 -9.08 -3.66
CA LYS A 7 -7.05 -9.36 -2.27
C LYS A 7 -5.90 -9.22 -1.27
N GLU A 8 -4.72 -9.68 -1.64
CA GLU A 8 -3.52 -9.68 -0.80
C GLU A 8 -3.04 -8.25 -0.52
N ILE A 9 -3.02 -7.39 -1.55
CA ILE A 9 -2.66 -5.97 -1.38
C ILE A 9 -3.73 -5.25 -0.59
N ASP A 10 -5.02 -5.48 -0.88
CA ASP A 10 -6.13 -4.86 -0.16
C ASP A 10 -6.09 -5.15 1.34
N GLN A 11 -5.84 -6.41 1.72
CA GLN A 11 -5.72 -6.80 3.12
C GLN A 11 -4.47 -6.22 3.78
N LEU A 12 -3.34 -6.20 3.08
CA LEU A 12 -2.11 -5.60 3.61
C LEU A 12 -2.29 -4.09 3.87
N VAL A 13 -2.93 -3.37 2.94
CA VAL A 13 -3.23 -1.94 3.14
C VAL A 13 -4.19 -1.73 4.31
N LYS A 14 -5.23 -2.56 4.46
CA LYS A 14 -6.14 -2.50 5.63
C LYS A 14 -5.38 -2.67 6.95
N GLN A 15 -4.48 -3.65 7.03
CA GLN A 15 -3.64 -3.88 8.21
C GLN A 15 -2.76 -2.69 8.53
N LEU A 16 -2.07 -2.12 7.53
CA LEU A 16 -1.21 -0.96 7.72
C LEU A 16 -2.01 0.28 8.17
N VAL A 17 -3.18 0.52 7.57
CA VAL A 17 -4.08 1.60 8.00
C VAL A 17 -4.53 1.42 9.45
N HIS A 18 -4.86 0.18 9.85
CA HIS A 18 -5.17 -0.13 11.24
C HIS A 18 -3.99 0.11 12.20
N GLN A 19 -2.75 -0.06 11.72
CA GLN A 19 -1.51 0.24 12.44
C GLN A 19 -1.13 1.74 12.40
N GLY A 20 -2.01 2.61 11.92
CA GLY A 20 -1.80 4.06 11.93
C GLY A 20 -1.23 4.66 10.64
N TRP A 21 -1.10 3.87 9.57
CA TRP A 21 -0.75 4.44 8.26
C TRP A 21 -1.94 5.22 7.69
N SER A 22 -1.64 6.29 6.94
CA SER A 22 -2.67 7.15 6.34
C SER A 22 -2.81 6.85 4.85
N PHE A 23 -4.02 6.51 4.41
CA PHE A 23 -4.32 6.30 2.99
C PHE A 23 -5.07 7.49 2.38
N ARG A 24 -4.73 7.86 1.15
CA ARG A 24 -5.51 8.80 0.33
C ARG A 24 -5.52 8.40 -1.14
N TRP A 25 -6.61 8.68 -1.84
CA TRP A 25 -6.65 8.56 -3.30
C TRP A 25 -5.90 9.71 -3.97
N GLY A 26 -5.25 9.43 -5.10
CA GLY A 26 -4.57 10.44 -5.93
C GLY A 26 -5.04 10.45 -7.38
N GLY A 27 -6.19 9.83 -7.68
CA GLY A 27 -6.68 9.54 -9.03
C GLY A 27 -6.79 8.02 -9.21
N LYS A 28 -6.13 7.47 -10.24
CA LYS A 28 -6.14 6.03 -10.52
C LYS A 28 -5.56 5.19 -9.38
N HIS A 29 -4.54 5.68 -8.69
CA HIS A 29 -3.81 4.96 -7.65
C HIS A 29 -3.99 5.61 -6.29
N GLY A 30 -3.89 4.78 -5.25
CA GLY A 30 -3.84 5.23 -3.87
C GLY A 30 -2.43 5.63 -3.46
N ARG A 31 -2.34 6.35 -2.34
CA ARG A 31 -1.09 6.69 -1.67
C ARG A 31 -1.21 6.30 -0.21
N LEU A 32 -0.25 5.52 0.28
CA LEU A 32 -0.18 5.04 1.65
C LEU A 32 1.03 5.69 2.34
N ARG A 33 0.78 6.55 3.32
CA ARG A 33 1.81 7.32 4.03
C ARG A 33 2.09 6.67 5.39
N SER A 34 3.38 6.50 5.69
CA SER A 34 3.85 6.01 6.99
C SER A 34 3.41 6.90 8.16
N PRO A 35 3.24 6.36 9.37
CA PRO A 35 2.84 7.15 10.54
C PRO A 35 3.82 8.28 10.88
N ALA A 36 5.12 8.05 10.70
CA ALA A 36 6.15 9.06 10.87
C ALA A 36 6.16 10.13 9.76
N GLY A 37 5.33 9.97 8.73
CA GLY A 37 5.14 10.92 7.64
C GLY A 37 6.29 10.99 6.61
N LYS A 38 7.37 10.22 6.81
CA LYS A 38 8.62 10.27 6.01
C LYS A 38 8.51 9.53 4.67
N VAL A 39 7.79 8.41 4.64
CA VAL A 39 7.64 7.58 3.44
C VAL A 39 6.20 7.58 2.96
N THR A 40 6.02 7.65 1.64
CA THR A 40 4.74 7.46 0.95
C THR A 40 4.91 6.42 -0.15
N LEU A 41 4.04 5.40 -0.15
CA LEU A 41 4.01 4.33 -1.14
C LEU A 41 2.80 4.47 -2.06
N SER A 42 2.97 4.16 -3.33
CA SER A 42 1.87 4.08 -4.29
C SER A 42 1.15 2.75 -4.15
N VAL A 43 -0.17 2.78 -4.01
CA VAL A 43 -1.03 1.58 -3.95
C VAL A 43 -1.73 1.44 -5.30
N PRO A 44 -1.46 0.38 -6.08
CA PRO A 44 -2.17 0.15 -7.32
C PRO A 44 -3.65 -0.14 -7.03
N SER A 45 -4.56 0.39 -7.84
CA SER A 45 -6.00 0.09 -7.74
C SER A 45 -6.33 -1.25 -8.38
N THR A 46 -5.86 -1.48 -9.60
CA THR A 46 -6.03 -2.72 -10.37
C THR A 46 -4.69 -3.18 -10.96
N PRO A 47 -3.82 -3.83 -10.16
CA PRO A 47 -2.53 -4.31 -10.66
C PRO A 47 -2.73 -5.41 -11.71
N SER A 48 -1.97 -5.34 -12.81
CA SER A 48 -1.91 -6.38 -13.84
C SER A 48 -0.66 -7.27 -13.72
N ASP A 49 0.32 -6.87 -12.92
CA ASP A 49 1.54 -7.65 -12.66
C ASP A 49 1.24 -8.80 -11.68
N ARG A 50 1.56 -10.04 -12.09
CA ARG A 50 1.47 -11.23 -11.23
C ARG A 50 2.31 -11.14 -9.96
N ARG A 51 3.35 -10.31 -9.95
CA ARG A 51 4.24 -10.06 -8.79
C ARG A 51 3.86 -8.81 -8.00
N ALA A 52 2.75 -8.14 -8.31
CA ALA A 52 2.38 -6.89 -7.67
C ALA A 52 2.36 -6.96 -6.14
N PHE A 53 1.87 -8.07 -5.57
CA PHE A 53 1.89 -8.27 -4.13
C PHE A 53 3.31 -8.38 -3.56
N LEU A 54 4.19 -9.15 -4.20
CA LEU A 54 5.58 -9.32 -3.76
C LEU A 54 6.36 -8.01 -3.84
N ASN A 55 6.18 -7.26 -4.94
CA ASN A 55 6.80 -5.96 -5.13
C ASN A 55 6.32 -4.97 -4.08
N PHE A 56 5.00 -4.87 -3.87
CA PHE A 56 4.44 -3.96 -2.87
C PHE A 56 4.89 -4.31 -1.45
N ARG A 57 4.96 -5.60 -1.10
CA ARG A 57 5.49 -6.06 0.20
C ARG A 57 6.97 -5.69 0.39
N ARG A 58 7.77 -5.82 -0.66
CA ARG A 58 9.18 -5.39 -0.66
C ARG A 58 9.28 -3.88 -0.42
N ASP A 59 8.46 -3.09 -1.11
CA ASP A 59 8.47 -1.63 -0.97
C ASP A 59 8.08 -1.19 0.45
N ILE A 60 7.09 -1.86 1.06
CA ILE A 60 6.76 -1.65 2.48
C ILE A 60 7.95 -1.95 3.37
N ARG A 61 8.64 -3.07 3.16
CA ARG A 61 9.78 -3.48 3.96
C ARG A 61 10.89 -2.41 3.93
N HIS A 62 11.24 -1.93 2.74
CA HIS A 62 12.21 -0.83 2.59
C HIS A 62 11.71 0.46 3.24
N ALA A 63 10.41 0.76 3.18
CA ALA A 63 9.82 1.93 3.81
C ALA A 63 9.92 1.92 5.35
N VAL A 64 9.89 0.74 5.98
CA VAL A 64 9.99 0.59 7.43
C VAL A 64 11.41 0.26 7.92
N GLY A 65 12.38 0.13 7.01
CA GLY A 65 13.77 -0.19 7.35
C GLY A 65 13.99 -1.63 7.84
N LEU A 66 13.18 -2.58 7.36
CA LEU A 66 13.29 -4.02 7.63
C LEU A 66 13.93 -4.81 6.48
#